data_AF-A0A2M6Y4S1-F1
#
_entry.id   AF-A0A2M6Y4S1-F1
#
_cell.length_a   1.000
_cell.length_b   1.000
_cell.length_c   1.000
_cell.angle_alpha   90.00
_cell.angle_beta   90.00
_cell.angle_gamma   90.00
#
_symmetry.space_group_name_H-M   'P 1'
#
loop_
_entity.id
_entity.type
_entity.pdbx_description
1 polymer ?
#
loop_
_entity_poly.entity_id
_entity_poly.type
_entity_poly.pdbx_seq_one_letter_code
_entity_poly.pdbx_strand_id
1 'polypeptide(L)'
;MSKKHTKQKQTEPARQAEIAPASVQTFPEAAAAPAEKVAPPVSKAMIFVFWGAVVLALCLAWILDYLLPDVPESLIERWIMTGFAVFLGIFLYKL
;
A
#
# COMPACT_ATOMS: atom_id res chain seq x y z
N MET A 1 -13.93 -47.96 -23.19
CA MET A 1 -13.69 -47.96 -24.65
C MET A 1 -15.02 -48.00 -25.41
N SER A 2 -15.44 -46.92 -26.06
CA SER A 2 -16.23 -46.96 -27.31
C SER A 2 -16.63 -45.57 -27.82
N LYS A 3 -16.14 -45.26 -29.04
CA LYS A 3 -16.82 -44.63 -30.21
C LYS A 3 -17.43 -43.23 -30.00
N LYS A 4 -16.78 -42.12 -30.40
CA LYS A 4 -16.64 -41.52 -31.76
C LYS A 4 -17.96 -41.30 -32.53
N HIS A 5 -18.36 -40.04 -32.68
CA HIS A 5 -19.08 -39.41 -33.81
C HIS A 5 -18.50 -37.98 -33.90
N THR A 6 -17.82 -37.42 -34.92
CA THR A 6 -17.70 -37.54 -36.38
C THR A 6 -18.80 -36.85 -37.20
N LYS A 7 -18.43 -35.66 -37.75
CA LYS A 7 -18.92 -34.94 -38.98
C LYS A 7 -20.35 -34.37 -38.93
N GLN A 8 -20.74 -33.23 -39.51
CA GLN A 8 -20.39 -32.41 -40.70
C GLN A 8 -20.95 -30.97 -40.42
N LYS A 9 -20.35 -29.79 -40.69
CA LYS A 9 -19.86 -29.11 -41.91
C LYS A 9 -20.89 -28.89 -43.03
N GLN A 10 -21.43 -27.66 -43.18
CA GLN A 10 -21.90 -26.99 -44.42
C GLN A 10 -22.39 -25.55 -44.05
N THR A 11 -21.71 -24.42 -44.31
CA THR A 11 -21.53 -23.62 -45.56
C THR A 11 -22.86 -23.35 -46.29
N GLU A 12 -23.42 -22.12 -46.34
CA GLU A 12 -23.21 -21.04 -47.36
C GLU A 12 -24.43 -20.04 -47.25
N PRO A 13 -24.61 -18.96 -48.06
CA PRO A 13 -23.81 -17.77 -48.43
C PRO A 13 -24.44 -16.41 -48.01
N ALA A 14 -23.70 -15.34 -48.30
CA ALA A 14 -23.97 -13.89 -48.23
C ALA A 14 -25.37 -13.36 -48.63
N ARG A 15 -25.74 -12.18 -48.09
CA ARG A 15 -25.91 -10.89 -48.82
C ARG A 15 -26.87 -9.90 -48.11
N GLN A 16 -26.35 -8.69 -47.82
CA GLN A 16 -26.99 -7.34 -47.79
C GLN A 16 -28.34 -7.16 -47.04
N ALA A 17 -28.65 -6.10 -46.32
CA ALA A 17 -28.02 -4.82 -46.01
C ALA A 17 -28.92 -4.17 -44.95
N GLU A 18 -28.38 -3.53 -43.92
CA GLU A 18 -29.06 -2.37 -43.33
C GLU A 18 -28.03 -1.48 -42.65
N ILE A 19 -27.76 -0.34 -43.28
CA ILE A 19 -27.03 0.77 -42.71
C ILE A 19 -28.05 1.52 -41.85
N ALA A 20 -27.90 1.48 -40.53
CA ALA A 20 -28.55 2.40 -39.62
C ALA A 20 -27.47 3.07 -38.75
N PRO A 21 -27.38 4.41 -38.71
CA PRO A 21 -26.35 5.10 -37.96
C PRO A 21 -26.77 5.16 -36.48
N ALA A 22 -26.35 4.17 -35.69
CA ALA A 22 -26.50 4.22 -34.24
C ALA A 22 -25.25 4.91 -33.64
N SER A 23 -25.36 6.24 -33.54
CA SER A 23 -24.88 7.06 -32.43
C SER A 23 -23.52 6.66 -31.83
N VAL A 24 -22.46 7.35 -32.27
CA VAL A 24 -21.23 7.47 -31.47
C VAL A 24 -21.61 8.24 -30.19
N GLN A 25 -21.99 7.51 -29.14
CA GLN A 25 -21.99 8.06 -27.79
C GLN A 25 -20.53 8.37 -27.44
N THR A 26 -20.18 9.65 -27.57
CA THR A 26 -19.00 10.23 -26.94
C THR A 26 -19.21 10.07 -25.43
N PHE A 27 -18.59 9.06 -24.84
CA PHE A 27 -18.45 9.00 -23.39
C PHE A 27 -17.73 10.28 -22.94
N PRO A 28 -18.25 11.03 -21.95
CA PRO A 28 -17.53 12.12 -21.36
C PRO A 28 -16.22 11.57 -20.81
N GLU A 29 -15.13 12.13 -21.32
CA GLU A 29 -13.77 12.05 -20.80
C GLU A 29 -13.80 11.87 -19.28
N ALA A 30 -13.55 10.64 -18.86
CA ALA A 30 -13.42 10.29 -17.46
C ALA A 30 -12.41 11.25 -16.86
N ALA A 31 -12.87 12.08 -15.92
CA ALA A 31 -12.04 12.95 -15.12
C ALA A 31 -10.76 12.20 -14.75
N ALA A 32 -9.62 12.67 -15.26
CA ALA A 32 -8.32 12.11 -14.95
C ALA A 32 -8.20 12.09 -13.43
N ALA A 33 -8.32 10.89 -12.85
CA ALA A 33 -8.02 10.68 -11.45
C ALA A 33 -6.60 11.21 -11.21
N PRO A 34 -6.35 11.95 -10.12
CA PRO A 34 -5.02 12.44 -9.81
C PRO A 34 -4.05 11.25 -9.90
N ALA A 35 -3.03 11.36 -10.75
CA ALA A 35 -2.02 10.33 -10.88
C ALA A 35 -1.50 9.99 -9.48
N GLU A 36 -1.86 8.80 -9.00
CA GLU A 36 -1.43 8.27 -7.72
C GLU A 36 0.10 8.23 -7.79
N LYS A 37 0.77 9.19 -7.14
CA LYS A 37 2.22 9.19 -7.02
C LYS A 37 2.57 7.97 -6.18
N VAL A 38 2.86 6.86 -6.87
CA VAL A 38 3.32 5.62 -6.25
C VAL A 38 4.57 5.97 -5.46
N ALA A 39 4.44 6.01 -4.14
CA ALA A 39 5.57 6.23 -3.24
C ALA A 39 6.61 5.13 -3.49
N PRO A 40 7.91 5.44 -3.39
CA PRO A 40 8.95 4.44 -3.57
C PRO A 40 8.75 3.27 -2.59
N PRO A 41 9.01 2.02 -3.01
CA PRO A 41 8.77 0.86 -2.17
C PRO A 41 9.70 0.88 -0.95
N VAL A 42 9.09 0.89 0.24
CA VAL A 42 9.82 0.87 1.51
C VAL A 42 10.46 -0.50 1.72
N SER A 43 11.75 -0.54 2.05
CA SER A 43 12.46 -1.80 2.30
C SER A 43 11.96 -2.48 3.57
N LYS A 44 11.85 -3.81 3.56
CA LYS A 44 11.51 -4.62 4.76
C LYS A 44 12.48 -4.34 5.92
N ALA A 45 13.74 -4.04 5.62
CA ALA A 45 14.73 -3.69 6.63
C ALA A 45 14.35 -2.42 7.41
N MET A 46 13.79 -1.39 6.74
CA MET A 46 13.35 -0.16 7.40
C MET A 46 12.17 -0.41 8.34
N ILE A 47 11.27 -1.32 7.98
CA ILE A 47 10.16 -1.73 8.85
C ILE A 47 10.69 -2.39 10.13
N PHE A 48 11.67 -3.29 10.01
CA PHE A 48 12.29 -3.90 11.19
C PHE A 48 13.06 -2.90 12.05
N VAL A 49 13.77 -1.94 11.44
CA VAL A 49 14.46 -0.87 12.18
C VAL A 49 13.46 0.00 12.94
N PHE A 50 12.35 0.36 12.31
CA PHE A 50 11.28 1.13 12.96
C PHE A 50 10.73 0.39 14.17
N TRP A 51 10.33 -0.87 14.01
CA TRP A 51 9.82 -1.67 15.12
C TRP A 51 10.86 -1.92 16.20
N GLY A 52 12.13 -2.13 15.81
CA GLY A 52 13.24 -2.25 16.74
C GLY A 52 13.41 -1.00 17.60
N ALA A 53 13.30 0.20 17.01
CA ALA A 53 13.36 1.45 17.75
C ALA A 53 12.17 1.63 18.69
N VAL A 54 10.95 1.23 18.29
CA VAL A 54 9.76 1.27 19.16
C VAL A 54 9.93 0.36 20.37
N VAL A 55 10.34 -0.89 20.17
CA VAL A 55 10.57 -1.83 21.27
C VAL A 55 11.69 -1.33 22.19
N LEU A 56 12.76 -0.78 21.61
CA LEU A 56 13.86 -0.20 22.37
C LEU A 56 13.40 0.97 23.24
N ALA A 57 12.56 1.87 22.71
CA ALA A 57 12.00 2.99 23.47
C ALA A 57 11.15 2.51 24.65
N LEU A 58 10.33 1.47 24.46
CA LEU A 58 9.54 0.87 25.53
C LEU A 58 10.43 0.23 26.61
N CYS A 59 11.46 -0.52 26.20
CA CYS A 59 12.43 -1.08 27.13
C CYS A 59 13.17 0.01 27.92
N LEU A 60 13.59 1.10 27.27
CA LEU A 60 14.22 2.22 27.96
C LEU A 60 13.28 2.87 28.98
N ALA A 61 12.00 3.06 28.63
CA ALA A 61 11.03 3.62 29.55
C ALA A 61 10.90 2.75 30.80
N TRP A 62 10.76 1.44 30.63
CA TRP A 62 10.68 0.49 31.75
C TRP A 62 11.95 0.45 32.59
N ILE A 63 13.13 0.48 31.95
CA ILE A 63 14.41 0.47 32.66
C ILE A 63 14.58 1.77 33.46
N LEU A 64 14.25 2.93 32.87
CA LEU A 64 14.35 4.22 33.55
C LEU A 64 13.40 4.29 34.73
N ASP A 65 12.16 3.84 34.57
CA ASP A 65 11.16 3.80 35.65
C ASP A 65 11.64 2.92 36.82
N TYR A 66 12.23 1.77 36.52
CA TYR A 66 12.78 0.87 37.54
C TYR A 66 14.04 1.43 38.22
N LEU A 67 14.95 2.07 37.47
CA LEU A 67 16.22 2.59 38.02
C LEU A 67 16.05 3.91 38.79
N LEU A 68 15.02 4.70 38.48
CA LEU A 68 14.84 6.07 38.96
C LEU A 68 13.45 6.25 39.60
N PRO A 69 13.15 5.58 40.72
CA PRO A 69 11.83 5.63 41.34
C PRO A 69 11.44 7.03 41.88
N ASP A 70 12.42 7.91 42.12
CA ASP A 70 12.18 9.29 42.59
C ASP A 70 12.09 10.31 41.44
N VAL A 71 12.27 9.90 40.18
CA VAL A 71 12.15 10.81 39.04
C VAL A 71 10.68 10.88 38.63
N PRO A 72 10.11 12.09 38.45
CA PRO A 72 8.73 12.22 38.01
C PRO A 72 8.54 11.60 36.62
N GLU A 73 7.52 10.76 36.49
CA GLU A 73 7.17 10.04 35.25
C GLU A 73 7.08 10.98 34.04
N SER A 74 6.56 12.20 34.23
CA SER A 74 6.48 13.24 33.19
C SER A 74 7.83 13.62 32.60
N LEU A 75 8.92 13.52 33.37
CA LEU A 75 10.26 13.80 32.88
C LEU A 75 10.76 12.64 32.00
N ILE A 76 10.56 11.40 32.45
CA ILE A 76 10.91 10.19 31.71
C ILE A 76 10.16 10.18 30.38
N GLU A 77 8.84 10.40 30.41
CA GLU A 77 8.00 10.47 29.21
C GLU A 77 8.51 11.55 28.25
N ARG A 78 8.79 12.76 28.75
CA ARG A 78 9.26 13.87 27.92
C ARG A 78 10.59 13.52 27.22
N TRP A 79 11.53 12.90 27.91
CA TRP A 79 12.82 12.51 27.32
C TRP A 79 12.67 11.37 26.31
N ILE A 80 11.86 10.36 26.62
CA ILE A 80 11.55 9.25 25.70
C ILE A 80 10.87 9.79 24.44
N MET A 81 9.83 10.61 24.59
CA MET A 81 9.11 11.25 23.48
C MET A 81 10.03 12.15 22.65
N THR A 82 10.89 12.95 23.29
CA THR A 82 11.84 13.81 22.58
C THR A 82 12.84 12.98 21.77
N GLY A 83 13.42 11.94 22.38
CA GLY A 83 14.34 11.02 21.69
C GLY A 83 13.67 10.30 20.52
N PHE A 84 12.43 9.84 20.73
CA PHE A 84 11.63 9.17 19.70
C PHE A 84 11.24 10.13 18.56
N ALA A 85 10.89 11.38 18.87
CA ALA A 85 10.59 12.41 17.87
C ALA A 85 11.82 12.74 17.00
N VAL A 86 13.00 12.85 17.61
CA VAL A 86 14.26 13.04 16.86
C VAL A 86 14.55 11.83 15.97
N PHE A 87 14.39 10.62 16.50
CA PHE A 87 14.51 9.39 15.71
C PHE A 87 13.55 9.39 14.52
N LEU A 88 12.27 9.70 14.72
CA LEU A 88 11.28 9.79 13.65
C LEU A 88 11.66 10.83 12.60
N GLY A 89 12.12 12.02 13.01
CA GLY A 89 12.56 13.06 12.09
C GLY A 89 13.70 12.59 11.18
N ILE A 90 14.70 11.93 11.75
CA ILE A 90 15.84 11.37 10.99
C ILE A 90 15.38 10.19 10.12
N PHE A 91 14.54 9.31 10.66
CA PHE A 91 14.04 8.13 9.96
C PHE A 91 13.22 8.52 8.74
N LEU A 92 12.33 9.50 8.87
CA LEU A 92 11.52 10.04 7.77
C LEU A 92 12.37 10.82 6.76
N TYR A 93 13.40 11.54 7.20
CA TYR A 93 14.33 12.20 6.29
C TYR A 93 15.15 11.21 5.44
N LYS A 94 15.35 9.99 5.95
CA LYS A 94 16.08 8.92 5.27
C LYS A 94 15.19 7.95 4.50
N LEU A 95 13.86 8.04 4.66
CA LEU A 95 12.84 7.24 3.97
C LEU A 95 12.68 7.73 2.52
#